data_AF-A0A7Y8IS75-F1
#
_entry.id   AF-A0A7Y8IS75-F1
#
_cell.length_a   1.000
_cell.length_b   1.000
_cell.length_c   1.000
_cell.angle_alpha   90.00
_cell.angle_beta   90.00
_cell.angle_gamma   90.00
#
_symmetry.space_group_name_H-M   'P 1'
#
loop_
_entity.id
_entity.type
_entity.pdbx_description
1 polymer ?
#
loop_
_entity_poly.entity_id
_entity_poly.type
_entity_poly.pdbx_seq_one_letter_code
_entity_poly.pdbx_strand_id
1 'polypeptide(L)'
;MQSLSVGSIGHCRNREWIILPSPDENLILLRPLTGSDKEVCGIYRPLANLGFDRVEPATFPLPTPQDSSDAVSTELLWNAARLSLRDGAGSGGRIFAKSGLKKAHQKSER
;
A
#
# COMPACT_ATOMS: atom_id res chain seq x y z
N MET A 1 12.46 -4.83 21.19
CA MET A 1 11.50 -3.81 20.72
C MET A 1 11.69 -3.72 19.22
N GLN A 2 10.74 -4.23 18.43
CA GLN A 2 10.89 -4.26 16.97
C GLN A 2 10.78 -2.83 16.44
N SER A 3 11.81 -2.34 15.78
CA SER A 3 11.81 -1.00 15.19
C SER A 3 11.00 -1.00 13.90
N LEU A 4 9.78 -0.48 13.95
CA LEU A 4 8.96 -0.25 12.76
C LEU A 4 9.60 0.88 11.94
N SER A 5 10.14 0.53 10.77
CA SER A 5 10.75 1.50 9.86
C SER A 5 9.68 2.16 8.99
N VAL A 6 9.77 3.48 8.80
CA VAL A 6 8.86 4.19 7.89
C VAL A 6 9.07 3.68 6.46
N GLY A 7 7.98 3.40 5.76
CA GLY A 7 7.98 2.83 4.41
C GLY A 7 8.10 1.31 4.38
N SER A 8 8.31 0.64 5.52
CA SER A 8 8.24 -0.82 5.61
C SER A 8 6.79 -1.31 5.64
N ILE A 9 6.61 -2.61 5.34
CA ILE A 9 5.30 -3.26 5.33
C ILE A 9 5.12 -3.97 6.68
N GLY A 10 3.98 -3.74 7.31
CA GLY A 10 3.56 -4.40 8.54
C GLY A 10 2.23 -5.12 8.36
N HIS A 11 2.12 -6.28 8.98
CA HIS A 11 0.89 -7.02 9.13
C HIS A 11 0.14 -6.54 10.37
N CYS A 12 -1.14 -6.19 10.21
CA CYS A 12 -2.03 -5.83 11.30
C CYS A 12 -3.48 -6.10 10.90
N ARG A 13 -4.32 -6.55 11.84
CA ARG A 13 -5.76 -6.82 11.61
C ARG A 13 -6.03 -7.73 10.38
N ASN A 14 -5.26 -8.81 10.23
CA ASN A 14 -5.39 -9.76 9.11
C ASN A 14 -5.13 -9.16 7.72
N ARG A 15 -4.40 -8.04 7.64
CA ARG A 15 -4.08 -7.36 6.38
C ARG A 15 -2.68 -6.78 6.40
N GLU A 16 -2.13 -6.59 5.20
CA GLU A 16 -0.85 -5.92 4.97
C GLU A 16 -1.00 -4.40 4.81
N TRP A 17 -0.14 -3.66 5.50
CA TRP A 17 -0.14 -2.20 5.56
C TRP A 17 1.26 -1.64 5.33
N ILE A 18 1.35 -0.45 4.75
CA ILE A 18 2.57 0.36 4.69
C ILE A 18 2.59 1.31 5.88
N ILE A 19 3.71 1.36 6.58
CA ILE A 19 3.94 2.29 7.68
C ILE A 19 4.28 3.67 7.12
N LEU A 20 3.47 4.67 7.48
CA LEU A 20 3.64 6.06 7.09
C LEU A 20 4.32 6.86 8.21
N PRO A 21 5.03 7.96 7.86
CA PRO A 21 5.53 8.89 8.88
C PRO A 21 4.35 9.57 9.58
N SER A 22 4.38 9.58 10.91
CA SER A 22 3.40 10.27 11.77
C SER A 22 4.07 11.45 12.47
N PRO A 23 3.39 12.60 12.63
CA PRO A 23 3.89 13.71 13.43
C PRO A 23 3.79 13.46 14.94
N ASP A 24 2.97 12.49 15.38
CA ASP A 24 2.81 12.10 16.78
C ASP A 24 3.50 10.75 17.02
N GLU A 25 4.37 10.71 18.04
CA GLU A 25 5.13 9.53 18.45
C GLU A 25 4.26 8.41 19.00
N ASN A 26 3.05 8.71 19.50
CA ASN A 26 2.10 7.73 20.01
C ASN A 26 1.17 7.16 18.94
N LEU A 27 1.23 7.68 17.71
CA LEU A 27 0.40 7.27 16.59
C LEU A 27 1.25 6.64 15.49
N ILE A 28 0.81 5.50 14.99
CA ILE A 28 1.35 4.86 13.80
C ILE A 28 0.31 5.01 12.70
N LEU A 29 0.68 5.68 11.62
CA LEU A 29 -0.18 5.79 10.45
C LEU A 29 0.10 4.61 9.52
N LEU A 30 -0.96 3.94 9.09
CA LEU A 30 -0.92 2.79 8.21
C LEU A 30 -1.77 3.05 6.97
N ARG A 31 -1.21 2.71 5.81
CA ARG A 31 -1.93 2.75 4.54
C ARG A 31 -2.07 1.34 3.98
N PRO A 32 -3.24 0.90 3.51
CA PRO A 32 -3.36 -0.43 2.95
C PRO A 32 -2.49 -0.57 1.68
N LEU A 33 -1.89 -1.75 1.45
CA LEU A 33 -1.17 -2.04 0.21
C LEU A 33 -2.09 -1.97 -1.02
N THR A 34 -3.33 -2.41 -0.84
CA THR A 34 -4.36 -2.47 -1.87
C THR A 34 -5.53 -1.57 -1.45
N GLY A 35 -5.89 -0.58 -2.25
CA GLY A 35 -6.99 0.33 -1.92
C GLY A 35 -6.63 1.80 -2.16
N SER A 36 -7.44 2.70 -1.62
CA SER A 36 -7.24 4.13 -1.78
C SER A 36 -6.40 4.71 -0.65
N ASP A 37 -5.64 5.76 -0.94
CA ASP A 37 -4.93 6.57 0.07
C ASP A 37 -5.89 7.28 1.06
N LYS A 38 -7.20 7.22 0.79
CA LYS A 38 -8.24 7.71 1.72
C LYS A 38 -8.51 6.75 2.89
N GLU A 39 -8.00 5.53 2.84
CA GLU A 39 -8.23 4.48 3.84
C GLU A 39 -7.07 4.39 4.85
N VAL A 40 -6.43 5.53 5.14
CA VAL A 40 -5.36 5.60 6.15
C VAL A 40 -5.93 5.35 7.54
N CYS A 41 -5.31 4.42 8.26
CA CYS A 41 -5.67 4.04 9.63
C CYS A 41 -4.60 4.52 10.61
N GLY A 42 -5.01 5.07 11.75
CA GLY A 42 -4.11 5.41 12.86
C GLY A 42 -4.19 4.37 13.97
N ILE A 43 -3.06 3.77 14.34
CA ILE A 43 -2.95 2.86 15.48
C ILE A 43 -2.27 3.59 16.64
N TYR A 44 -2.90 3.53 17.81
CA TYR A 44 -2.36 4.11 19.03
C TYR A 44 -1.36 3.15 19.69
N ARG A 45 -0.09 3.55 19.78
CA ARG A 45 1.02 2.70 20.27
C ARG A 45 0.82 2.16 21.69
N PRO A 46 0.32 2.95 22.67
CA PRO A 46 0.03 2.41 23.99
C PRO A 46 -1.00 1.28 23.97
N LEU A 47 -1.99 1.35 23.07
CA LEU A 47 -2.98 0.28 22.90
C LEU A 47 -2.37 -0.97 22.25
N ALA A 48 -1.47 -0.75 21.26
CA ALA A 48 -0.68 -1.81 20.65
C ALA A 48 0.21 -2.57 21.64
N ASN A 49 0.80 -1.85 22.60
CA ASN A 49 1.60 -2.45 23.66
C ASN A 49 0.76 -3.29 24.64
N LEU A 50 -0.54 -2.98 24.79
CA LEU A 50 -1.49 -3.76 25.59
C LEU A 50 -2.01 -5.01 24.86
N GLY A 51 -1.62 -5.22 23.61
CA GLY A 51 -1.95 -6.42 22.82
C GLY A 51 -3.04 -6.23 21.76
N PHE A 52 -3.57 -5.02 21.60
CA PHE A 52 -4.60 -4.72 20.60
C PHE A 52 -3.99 -4.13 19.32
N ASP A 53 -4.36 -4.61 18.14
CA ASP A 53 -3.88 -4.04 16.85
C ASP A 53 -2.35 -3.97 16.74
N ARG A 54 -1.68 -5.04 17.19
CA ARG A 54 -0.23 -5.18 17.11
C ARG A 54 0.23 -5.20 15.66
N VAL A 55 1.19 -4.32 15.35
CA VAL A 55 1.83 -4.26 14.03
C VAL A 55 3.09 -5.11 14.07
N GLU A 56 3.08 -6.22 13.33
CA GLU A 56 4.25 -7.08 13.14
C GLU A 56 4.82 -6.86 11.74
N PRO A 57 6.13 -6.97 11.51
CA PRO A 57 6.73 -6.81 10.19
C PRO A 57 6.25 -7.91 9.24
N ALA A 58 5.81 -7.51 8.07
CA ALA A 58 5.37 -8.44 7.03
C ALA A 58 6.59 -9.06 6.34
N THR A 59 6.55 -10.37 6.13
CA THR A 59 7.56 -11.08 5.34
C THR A 59 6.89 -11.77 4.17
N PHE A 60 7.37 -11.47 2.95
CA PHE A 60 6.95 -12.18 1.74
C PHE A 60 7.88 -13.36 1.53
N PRO A 61 7.40 -14.61 1.64
CA PRO A 61 8.23 -15.77 1.37
C PRO A 61 8.63 -15.78 -0.10
N LEU A 62 9.84 -16.29 -0.38
CA LEU A 62 10.26 -16.50 -1.75
C LEU A 62 9.40 -17.61 -2.38
N PRO A 63 9.01 -17.45 -3.66
CA PRO A 63 8.27 -18.50 -4.36
C PRO A 63 9.14 -19.75 -4.49
N THR A 64 8.55 -20.90 -4.23
CA THR A 64 9.12 -22.22 -4.43
C THR A 64 8.77 -22.75 -5.82
N PRO A 65 9.52 -23.74 -6.36
CA PRO A 65 9.17 -24.35 -7.64
C PRO A 65 7.77 -24.99 -7.66
N GLN A 66 7.22 -25.37 -6.51
CA GLN A 66 5.87 -25.91 -6.36
C GLN A 66 4.78 -24.84 -6.48
N ASP A 67 5.13 -23.55 -6.36
CA ASP A 67 4.19 -22.45 -6.57
C ASP A 67 3.95 -22.15 -8.06
N SER A 68 4.58 -22.90 -8.97
CA SER A 68 4.29 -22.82 -10.41
C SER A 68 2.86 -23.30 -10.69
N SER A 69 2.03 -22.42 -11.24
CA SER A 69 0.65 -22.74 -11.63
C SER A 69 0.58 -23.45 -13.00
N ASP A 70 -0.57 -24.02 -13.31
CA ASP A 70 -0.85 -24.70 -14.58
C ASP A 70 -1.06 -23.70 -15.74
N ALA A 71 -0.76 -24.14 -16.96
CA ALA A 71 -0.89 -23.32 -18.17
C ALA A 71 -2.31 -22.75 -18.38
N VAL A 72 -3.36 -23.50 -18.02
CA VAL A 72 -4.75 -23.04 -18.12
C VAL A 72 -5.04 -21.90 -17.15
N SER A 73 -4.55 -22.00 -15.91
CA SER A 73 -4.71 -20.95 -14.91
C SER A 73 -3.96 -19.67 -15.29
N THR A 74 -2.78 -19.80 -15.88
CA THR A 74 -2.02 -18.66 -16.41
C THR A 74 -2.76 -17.96 -17.55
N GLU A 75 -3.31 -18.71 -18.50
CA GLU A 75 -4.14 -18.17 -19.59
C GLU A 75 -5.38 -17.45 -19.04
N LEU A 76 -6.08 -18.04 -18.07
CA LEU A 76 -7.24 -17.42 -17.43
C LEU A 76 -6.87 -16.12 -16.71
N LEU A 77 -5.78 -16.12 -15.93
CA LEU A 77 -5.28 -14.92 -15.26
C LEU A 77 -4.89 -13.84 -16.27
N TRP A 78 -4.23 -14.21 -17.36
CA TRP A 78 -3.81 -13.28 -18.42
C TRP A 78 -5.01 -12.64 -19.11
N ASN A 79 -6.00 -13.45 -19.47
CA ASN A 79 -7.24 -12.99 -20.09
C ASN A 79 -8.04 -12.08 -19.14
N ALA A 80 -8.15 -12.45 -17.86
CA ALA A 80 -8.78 -11.63 -16.83
C ALA A 80 -8.05 -10.28 -16.64
N ALA A 81 -6.73 -10.30 -16.50
CA ALA A 81 -5.91 -9.10 -16.36
C ALA A 81 -6.06 -8.16 -17.58
N ARG A 82 -6.05 -8.71 -18.80
CA ARG A 82 -6.25 -7.93 -20.04
C ARG A 82 -7.64 -7.30 -20.08
N LEU A 83 -8.68 -8.01 -19.63
CA LEU A 83 -10.02 -7.47 -19.50
C LEU A 83 -10.06 -6.35 -18.46
N SER A 84 -9.52 -6.55 -17.25
CA SER A 84 -9.48 -5.53 -16.19
C SER A 84 -8.71 -4.27 -16.60
N LEU A 85 -7.62 -4.42 -17.36
CA LEU A 85 -6.85 -3.29 -17.88
C LEU A 85 -7.59 -2.54 -18.99
N ARG A 86 -8.30 -3.25 -19.88
CA ARG A 86 -9.11 -2.63 -20.94
C ARG A 86 -10.33 -1.92 -20.37
N ASP A 87 -11.00 -2.52 -19.39
CA ASP A 87 -12.13 -1.92 -18.69
C ASP A 87 -11.70 -0.68 -17.88
N GLY A 88 -10.48 -0.71 -17.33
CA GLY A 88 -9.84 0.46 -16.71
C GLY A 88 -9.37 1.54 -17.70
N ALA A 89 -9.41 1.31 -19.02
CA ALA A 89 -9.00 2.26 -20.05
C ALA A 89 -10.18 2.76 -20.92
N GLY A 90 -11.40 2.26 -20.71
CA GLY A 90 -12.62 2.84 -21.28
C GLY A 90 -13.05 4.08 -20.51
N SER A 91 -13.05 5.24 -21.17
CA SER A 91 -13.62 6.56 -20.79
C SER A 91 -14.03 6.84 -19.32
N GLY A 92 -13.23 6.45 -18.33
CA GLY A 92 -13.53 6.66 -16.91
C GLY A 92 -12.52 6.12 -15.89
N GLY A 93 -11.60 5.22 -16.28
CA GLY A 93 -10.59 4.68 -15.36
C GLY A 93 -9.35 5.57 -15.24
N ARG A 94 -9.16 6.15 -14.05
CA ARG A 94 -8.05 7.06 -13.73
C ARG A 94 -6.74 6.28 -13.60
N ILE A 95 -5.94 6.25 -14.67
CA ILE A 95 -4.51 5.94 -14.57
C ILE A 95 -3.83 7.16 -13.93
N PHE A 96 -3.54 7.10 -12.63
CA PHE A 96 -2.81 8.17 -11.95
C PHE A 96 -1.32 8.09 -12.27
N ALA A 97 -0.91 8.67 -13.39
CA ALA A 97 0.46 9.14 -13.56
C ALA A 97 0.57 10.55 -12.93
N LYS A 98 1.01 10.63 -11.67
CA LYS A 98 1.44 11.91 -11.08
C LYS A 98 2.95 12.07 -11.27
N SER A 99 3.37 12.68 -12.38
CA SER A 99 4.70 13.29 -12.47
C SER A 99 4.63 14.71 -11.90
N GLY A 100 5.13 14.88 -10.68
CA GLY A 100 5.22 16.18 -10.03
C GLY A 100 6.35 17.03 -10.61
N LEU A 101 6.05 17.84 -11.63
CA LEU A 101 6.94 18.92 -12.04
C LEU A 101 6.59 20.18 -11.24
N LYS A 102 7.34 20.46 -10.16
CA LYS A 102 7.32 21.77 -9.50
C LYS A 102 7.93 22.81 -10.44
N LYS A 103 7.14 23.77 -10.93
CA LYS A 103 7.70 25.07 -11.33
C LYS A 103 7.59 26.01 -10.14
N ALA A 104 8.76 26.36 -9.62
CA ALA A 104 8.95 27.44 -8.67
C ALA A 104 8.99 28.80 -9.39
N HIS A 105 8.72 29.85 -8.61
CA HIS A 105 8.98 31.28 -8.88
C HIS A 105 8.10 31.95 -9.96
N GLN A 106 7.58 33.17 -9.80
CA GLN A 106 8.03 34.30 -8.99
C GLN A 106 6.84 35.26 -8.72
N LYS A 107 6.78 35.73 -7.47
CA LYS A 107 6.12 36.94 -6.97
C LYS A 107 6.53 38.19 -7.77
N SER A 108 5.59 39.08 -8.12
CA SER A 108 5.76 40.53 -7.92
C SER A 108 4.46 41.28 -8.18
N GLU A 109 3.93 41.86 -7.11
CA GLU A 109 3.00 42.98 -7.14
C GLU A 109 3.61 44.14 -7.93
N ARG A 110 2.82 44.76 -8.80
CA ARG A 110 2.54 46.20 -8.86
C ARG A 110 1.47 46.48 -9.91
#